data_AF-A0A348S0L3-F1
#
_entry.id   AF-A0A348S0L3-F1
#
_cell.length_a   1.000
_cell.length_b   1.000
_cell.length_c   1.000
_cell.angle_alpha   90.00
_cell.angle_beta   90.00
_cell.angle_gamma   90.00
#
_symmetry.space_group_name_H-M   'P 1'
#
loop_
_entity.id
_entity.type
_entity.pdbx_description
1 polymer ?
#
loop_
_entity_poly.entity_id
_entity_poly.type
_entity_poly.pdbx_seq_one_letter_code
_entity_poly.pdbx_strand_id
1 'polypeptide(L)'
;MRKKTNSTAKNSDKSNQGKRSSLPYIAFLTLLFVALISLKTLTKDKTGNQSPTLPAPDLSEVDSMLIKAIKVAEQRVKGTPSNARFWGELGITYWANELDEPGRKCIQKAQEIDPENGKWIYYRA
;
A
#
# COMPACT_ATOMS: atom_id res chain seq x y z
N MET A 1 -28.79 35.15 -81.26
CA MET A 1 -28.75 35.38 -79.79
C MET A 1 -27.88 34.32 -79.13
N ARG A 2 -27.22 34.68 -78.01
CA ARG A 2 -25.89 34.23 -77.54
C ARG A 2 -25.84 32.84 -76.87
N LYS A 3 -24.64 32.27 -76.92
CA LYS A 3 -24.15 30.98 -76.38
C LYS A 3 -23.75 31.03 -74.88
N LYS A 4 -23.82 29.84 -74.24
CA LYS A 4 -23.05 29.31 -73.06
C LYS A 4 -23.17 30.12 -71.74
N THR A 5 -23.12 29.56 -70.53
CA THR A 5 -22.19 28.58 -69.94
C THR A 5 -22.77 27.88 -68.69
N ASN A 6 -22.28 26.68 -68.41
CA ASN A 6 -22.37 25.97 -67.13
C ASN A 6 -21.95 26.84 -65.93
N SER A 7 -22.57 26.65 -64.76
CA SER A 7 -21.98 27.03 -63.48
C SER A 7 -22.34 26.01 -62.40
N THR A 8 -21.43 25.05 -62.25
CA THR A 8 -21.21 24.23 -61.07
C THR A 8 -20.90 25.14 -59.88
N ALA A 9 -21.87 25.35 -58.99
CA ALA A 9 -21.63 25.98 -57.70
C ALA A 9 -20.97 24.97 -56.75
N LYS A 10 -19.65 25.08 -56.69
CA LYS A 10 -18.72 24.47 -55.75
C LYS A 10 -18.88 25.13 -54.36
N ASN A 11 -18.78 24.32 -53.30
CA ASN A 11 -18.40 24.66 -51.92
C ASN A 11 -19.31 25.58 -51.07
N SER A 12 -19.92 24.99 -50.05
CA SER A 12 -19.82 25.47 -48.66
C SER A 12 -19.64 24.22 -47.78
N ASP A 13 -18.39 23.80 -47.67
CA ASP A 13 -17.49 24.09 -46.56
C ASP A 13 -17.82 23.27 -45.30
N LYS A 14 -16.83 22.46 -44.95
CA LYS A 14 -16.86 21.37 -43.99
C LYS A 14 -16.67 21.94 -42.59
N SER A 15 -17.73 22.27 -41.87
CA SER A 15 -17.64 22.55 -40.42
C SER A 15 -17.86 21.28 -39.58
N ASN A 16 -17.18 20.18 -39.90
CA ASN A 16 -17.16 19.01 -39.01
C ASN A 16 -15.81 18.28 -39.03
N GLN A 17 -14.71 19.03 -38.87
CA GLN A 17 -13.37 18.46 -38.75
C GLN A 17 -12.54 19.15 -37.66
N GLY A 18 -13.11 19.16 -36.45
CA GLY A 18 -12.44 19.53 -35.20
C GLY A 18 -12.34 18.37 -34.20
N LYS A 19 -12.45 17.11 -34.64
CA LYS A 19 -12.18 15.92 -33.79
C LYS A 19 -10.86 15.28 -34.23
N ARG A 20 -9.80 16.10 -34.27
CA ARG A 20 -8.44 15.64 -34.56
C ARG A 20 -7.91 14.87 -33.35
N SER A 21 -8.05 13.55 -33.43
CA SER A 21 -7.09 12.55 -32.94
C SER A 21 -6.54 12.70 -31.52
N SER A 22 -7.40 12.86 -30.51
CA SER A 22 -7.05 12.60 -29.10
C SER A 22 -7.31 11.14 -28.68
N LEU A 23 -7.88 10.32 -29.56
CA LEU A 23 -8.16 8.89 -29.32
C LEU A 23 -6.92 8.07 -28.90
N PRO A 24 -5.73 8.20 -29.53
CA PRO A 24 -4.59 7.42 -29.09
C PRO A 24 -4.08 7.88 -27.71
N TYR A 25 -4.22 9.17 -27.39
CA TYR A 25 -3.77 9.74 -26.11
C TYR A 25 -4.68 9.30 -24.95
N ILE A 26 -6.00 9.29 -25.15
CA ILE A 26 -6.95 8.76 -24.16
C ILE A 26 -6.69 7.27 -23.94
N ALA A 27 -6.47 6.48 -24.99
CA ALA A 27 -6.10 5.08 -24.87
C ALA A 27 -4.80 4.91 -24.07
N PHE A 28 -3.76 5.70 -24.37
CA PHE A 28 -2.50 5.68 -23.63
C PHE A 28 -2.66 6.07 -22.17
N LEU A 29 -3.46 7.11 -21.87
CA LEU A 29 -3.77 7.53 -20.51
C LEU A 29 -4.55 6.46 -19.75
N THR A 30 -5.52 5.80 -20.37
CA THR A 30 -6.24 4.69 -19.74
C THR A 30 -5.34 3.49 -19.47
N LEU A 31 -4.43 3.16 -20.40
CA LEU A 31 -3.48 2.06 -20.26
C LEU A 31 -2.45 2.37 -19.17
N LEU A 32 -1.97 3.61 -19.11
CA LEU A 32 -1.08 4.09 -18.06
C LEU A 32 -1.77 4.13 -16.70
N PHE A 33 -3.03 4.57 -16.64
CA PHE A 33 -3.81 4.57 -15.40
C PHE A 33 -4.09 3.14 -14.91
N VAL A 34 -4.43 2.21 -15.81
CA VAL A 34 -4.58 0.79 -15.50
C VAL A 34 -3.25 0.16 -15.07
N ALA A 35 -2.12 0.56 -15.66
CA ALA A 35 -0.78 0.11 -15.25
C ALA A 35 -0.41 0.65 -13.85
N LEU A 36 -0.72 1.92 -13.55
CA LEU A 36 -0.51 2.53 -12.23
C LEU A 36 -1.43 1.92 -11.17
N ILE A 37 -2.69 1.62 -11.51
CA ILE A 37 -3.61 0.89 -10.63
C ILE A 37 -3.07 -0.51 -10.39
N SER A 38 -2.65 -1.22 -11.45
CA SER A 38 -2.05 -2.56 -11.34
C SER A 38 -0.84 -2.56 -10.40
N LEU A 39 0.00 -1.52 -10.47
CA LEU A 39 1.17 -1.36 -9.59
C LEU A 39 0.78 -1.13 -8.13
N LYS A 40 -0.30 -0.39 -7.87
CA LYS A 40 -0.85 -0.21 -6.51
C LYS A 40 -1.58 -1.45 -5.99
N THR A 41 -2.18 -2.27 -6.86
CA THR A 41 -2.90 -3.49 -6.43
C THR A 41 -1.96 -4.66 -6.12
N LEU A 42 -0.73 -4.68 -6.66
CA LEU A 42 0.28 -5.69 -6.29
C LEU A 42 0.97 -5.41 -4.94
N THR A 43 0.84 -4.20 -4.39
CA THR A 43 1.40 -3.85 -3.06
C THR A 43 0.34 -3.80 -1.96
N LYS A 44 -0.94 -3.88 -2.32
CA LYS A 44 -2.04 -3.97 -1.36
C LYS A 44 -2.41 -5.42 -1.15
N ASP A 45 -1.52 -6.14 -0.47
CA ASP A 45 -1.87 -7.46 -0.01
C ASP A 45 -3.06 -7.36 0.95
N LYS A 46 -4.01 -8.26 0.76
CA LYS A 46 -5.29 -8.34 1.47
C LYS A 46 -5.05 -8.82 2.90
N THR A 47 -4.37 -8.05 3.74
CA THR A 47 -4.25 -8.36 5.19
C THR A 47 -5.49 -7.86 5.96
N GLY A 48 -6.68 -8.15 5.43
CA GLY A 48 -7.96 -7.79 6.06
C GLY A 48 -8.57 -8.92 6.88
N ASN A 49 -8.04 -10.15 6.83
CA ASN A 49 -8.70 -11.30 7.46
C ASN A 49 -7.78 -12.45 7.90
N GLN A 50 -6.47 -12.23 7.99
CA GLN A 50 -5.57 -13.19 8.63
C GLN A 50 -5.15 -12.60 9.99
N SER A 51 -5.47 -13.33 11.06
CA SER A 51 -4.95 -13.04 12.40
C SER A 51 -3.43 -12.82 12.31
N PRO A 52 -2.88 -11.79 12.98
CA PRO A 52 -1.46 -11.51 12.88
C PRO A 52 -0.66 -12.72 13.37
N THR A 53 0.27 -13.21 12.54
CA THR A 53 1.25 -14.21 12.96
C THR A 53 2.20 -13.55 13.96
N LEU A 54 2.05 -13.87 15.23
CA LEU A 54 2.90 -13.36 16.29
C LEU A 54 4.13 -14.26 16.50
N PRO A 55 5.30 -13.70 16.83
CA PRO A 55 6.40 -14.48 17.37
C PRO A 55 5.98 -15.11 18.70
N ALA A 56 6.17 -16.43 18.83
CA ALA A 56 5.85 -17.20 20.03
C ALA A 56 7.17 -17.75 20.63
N PRO A 57 7.84 -16.98 21.51
CA PRO A 57 8.99 -17.49 22.24
C PRO A 57 8.61 -18.59 23.23
N ASP A 58 9.60 -19.39 23.64
CA ASP A 58 9.45 -20.20 24.84
C ASP A 58 9.41 -19.28 26.07
N LEU A 59 8.37 -19.45 26.89
CA LEU A 59 8.11 -18.66 28.09
C LEU A 59 8.06 -19.54 29.35
N SER A 60 8.54 -20.79 29.26
CA SER A 60 8.47 -21.76 30.34
C SER A 60 9.27 -21.36 31.59
N GLU A 61 10.39 -20.66 31.41
CA GLU A 61 11.29 -20.22 32.50
C GLU A 61 11.13 -18.74 32.87
N VAL A 62 10.14 -18.06 32.29
CA VAL A 62 9.93 -16.63 32.43
C VAL A 62 9.01 -16.29 33.61
N ASP A 63 9.28 -15.19 34.31
CA ASP A 63 8.43 -14.71 35.41
C ASP A 63 6.97 -14.43 34.96
N SER A 64 6.03 -14.72 35.86
CA SER A 64 4.59 -14.60 35.60
C SER A 64 4.15 -13.17 35.25
N MET A 65 4.86 -12.14 35.75
CA MET A 65 4.60 -10.74 35.41
C MET A 65 4.96 -10.44 33.97
N LEU A 66 6.09 -10.99 33.48
CA LEU A 66 6.47 -10.85 32.08
C LEU A 66 5.48 -11.57 31.16
N ILE A 67 5.04 -12.78 31.50
CA ILE A 67 4.01 -13.51 30.72
C ILE A 67 2.73 -12.66 30.58
N LYS A 68 2.30 -11.99 31.66
CA LYS A 68 1.13 -11.08 31.61
C LYS A 68 1.39 -9.87 30.72
N ALA A 69 2.57 -9.25 30.82
CA ALA A 69 2.93 -8.09 29.99
C ALA A 69 2.93 -8.45 28.50
N ILE A 70 3.55 -9.58 28.14
CA ILE A 70 3.55 -10.10 26.77
C ILE A 70 2.11 -10.33 26.30
N LYS A 71 1.28 -11.04 27.06
CA LYS A 71 -0.14 -11.30 26.69
C LYS A 71 -0.94 -10.02 26.45
N VAL A 72 -0.75 -8.97 27.27
CA VAL A 72 -1.42 -7.68 27.08
C VAL A 72 -0.95 -7.02 25.78
N ALA A 73 0.36 -7.02 25.50
CA ALA A 73 0.89 -6.47 24.26
C ALA A 73 0.41 -7.26 23.03
N GLU A 74 0.39 -8.58 23.09
CA GLU A 74 -0.18 -9.43 22.03
C GLU A 74 -1.65 -9.13 21.76
N GLN A 75 -2.46 -8.91 22.80
CA GLN A 75 -3.87 -8.57 22.65
C GLN A 75 -4.06 -7.23 21.92
N ARG A 76 -3.20 -6.24 22.17
CA ARG A 76 -3.22 -4.97 21.43
C ARG A 76 -2.92 -5.19 19.95
N VAL A 77 -1.91 -6.00 19.63
CA VAL A 77 -1.59 -6.35 18.23
C VAL A 77 -2.73 -7.11 17.58
N LYS A 78 -3.34 -8.09 18.26
CA LYS A 78 -4.51 -8.84 17.76
C LYS A 78 -5.72 -7.94 17.53
N GLY A 79 -5.96 -6.97 18.42
CA GLY A 79 -7.07 -6.03 18.33
C GLY A 79 -6.89 -4.98 17.22
N THR A 80 -5.66 -4.60 16.89
CA THR A 80 -5.38 -3.67 15.79
C THR A 80 -4.06 -4.03 15.08
N PRO A 81 -4.07 -5.03 14.19
CA PRO A 81 -2.85 -5.53 13.54
C PRO A 81 -2.16 -4.51 12.63
N SER A 82 -2.87 -3.49 12.16
CA SER A 82 -2.33 -2.41 11.32
C SER A 82 -1.74 -1.25 12.12
N ASN A 83 -1.62 -1.36 13.45
CA ASN A 83 -1.04 -0.31 14.27
C ASN A 83 0.45 -0.58 14.54
N ALA A 84 1.33 0.14 13.85
CA ALA A 84 2.78 0.01 13.99
C ALA A 84 3.26 0.20 15.44
N ARG A 85 2.60 1.07 16.21
CA ARG A 85 2.95 1.30 17.62
C ARG A 85 2.77 0.05 18.47
N PHE A 86 1.71 -0.72 18.26
CA PHE A 86 1.46 -1.94 19.04
C PHE A 86 2.47 -3.03 18.75
N TRP A 87 2.87 -3.18 17.48
CA TRP A 87 4.00 -4.04 17.11
C TRP A 87 5.31 -3.58 17.74
N GLY A 88 5.56 -2.27 17.74
CA GLY A 88 6.73 -1.68 18.41
C GLY A 88 6.78 -1.94 19.91
N GLU A 89 5.65 -1.74 20.61
CA GLU A 89 5.53 -1.99 22.05
C GLU A 89 5.76 -3.46 22.40
N LEU A 90 5.22 -4.39 21.60
CA LEU A 90 5.49 -5.82 21.77
C LEU A 90 6.97 -6.15 21.52
N GLY A 91 7.58 -5.57 20.48
CA GLY A 91 8.99 -5.76 20.17
C GLY A 91 9.92 -5.27 21.28
N ILE A 92 9.65 -4.07 21.83
CA ILE A 92 10.38 -3.52 22.97
C ILE A 92 10.20 -4.38 24.21
N THR A 93 8.98 -4.91 24.45
CA THR A 93 8.72 -5.83 25.57
C THR A 93 9.57 -7.09 25.44
N TYR A 94 9.71 -7.65 24.25
CA TYR A 94 10.57 -8.80 24.02
C TYR A 94 12.06 -8.47 24.23
N TRP A 95 12.54 -7.38 23.64
CA TRP A 95 13.94 -6.95 23.79
C TRP A 95 14.36 -6.63 25.21
N ALA A 96 13.49 -5.96 25.98
CA ALA A 96 13.78 -5.66 27.38
C ALA A 96 13.94 -6.90 28.26
N ASN A 97 13.60 -8.08 27.73
CA ASN A 97 13.66 -9.37 28.42
C ASN A 97 14.47 -10.41 27.62
N GLU A 98 15.45 -9.97 26.82
CA GLU A 98 16.41 -10.83 26.10
C GLU A 98 15.76 -11.76 25.05
N LEU A 99 14.50 -11.50 24.67
CA LEU A 99 13.79 -12.21 23.61
C LEU A 99 14.06 -11.53 22.27
N ASP A 100 15.33 -11.51 21.88
CA ASP A 100 15.86 -10.71 20.77
C ASP A 100 15.20 -11.00 19.42
N GLU A 101 15.05 -12.28 19.09
CA GLU A 101 14.51 -12.74 17.81
C GLU A 101 13.01 -12.40 17.65
N PRO A 102 12.14 -12.71 18.62
CA PRO A 102 10.78 -12.21 18.68
C PRO A 102 10.70 -10.68 18.57
N GLY A 103 11.55 -9.97 19.30
CA GLY A 103 11.57 -8.51 19.32
C GLY A 103 11.87 -7.92 17.95
N ARG A 104 12.92 -8.41 17.27
CA ARG A 104 13.29 -7.99 15.91
C ARG A 104 12.15 -8.19 14.91
N LYS A 105 11.47 -9.34 14.94
CA LYS A 105 10.31 -9.61 14.07
C LYS A 105 9.20 -8.60 14.29
N CYS A 106 8.90 -8.25 15.54
CA CYS A 106 7.89 -7.26 15.87
C CYS A 106 8.29 -5.85 15.40
N ILE A 107 9.54 -5.43 15.58
CA ILE A 107 10.02 -4.14 15.07
C ILE A 107 9.98 -4.09 13.54
N GLN A 108 10.37 -5.18 12.87
CA GLN A 108 10.29 -5.27 11.42
C GLN A 108 8.84 -5.07 10.94
N LYS A 109 7.86 -5.70 11.59
CA LYS A 109 6.44 -5.47 11.29
C LYS A 109 6.01 -4.03 11.56
N ALA A 110 6.48 -3.41 12.64
CA ALA A 110 6.21 -2.00 12.91
C ALA A 110 6.74 -1.08 11.79
N GLN A 111 7.95 -1.35 11.30
CA GLN A 111 8.55 -0.62 10.18
C GLN A 111 7.83 -0.87 8.85
N GLU A 112 7.38 -2.09 8.58
CA GLU A 112 6.60 -2.41 7.37
C GLU A 112 5.27 -1.64 7.34
N ILE A 113 4.65 -1.43 8.50
CA ILE A 113 3.38 -0.70 8.64
C ILE A 113 3.60 0.83 8.56
N ASP A 114 4.65 1.35 9.19
CA ASP A 114 4.93 2.78 9.30
C ASP A 114 6.40 3.07 8.94
N PRO A 115 6.77 3.03 7.64
CA PRO A 115 8.16 3.11 7.19
C PRO A 115 8.75 4.51 7.33
N GLU A 116 7.92 5.57 7.39
CA GLU A 116 8.38 6.96 7.52
C GLU A 116 8.77 7.30 8.96
N ASN A 117 8.36 6.48 9.93
CA ASN A 117 8.68 6.67 11.32
C ASN A 117 10.11 6.23 11.63
N GLY A 118 11.01 7.19 11.56
CA GLY A 118 12.45 7.00 11.77
C GLY A 118 12.82 6.36 13.11
N LYS A 119 11.93 6.33 14.11
CA LYS A 119 12.22 5.69 15.40
C LYS A 119 12.56 4.21 15.25
N TRP A 120 11.99 3.52 14.25
CA TRP A 120 12.24 2.10 14.03
C TRP A 120 13.69 1.80 13.64
N ILE A 121 14.41 2.78 13.09
CA ILE A 121 15.84 2.66 12.74
C ILE A 121 16.67 2.37 14.00
N TYR A 122 16.32 2.96 15.14
CA TYR A 122 17.01 2.70 16.41
C TYR A 122 16.75 1.30 16.97
N TYR A 123 15.63 0.69 16.58
CA TYR A 123 15.24 -0.65 17.03
C TYR A 123 15.59 -1.76 16.01
N ARG A 124 16.46 -1.47 15.02
CA ARG A 124 16.94 -2.46 14.04
C ARG A 124 18.21 -3.20 14.49
N ALA A 125 18.92 -2.65 15.48
CA ALA A 125 20.27 -3.07 15.88
C ALA A 125 20.36 -4.55 16.30
#